data_AF-A0A821PLH4-F1
#
_entry.id   AF-A0A821PLH4-F1
#
_cell.length_a   1.000
_cell.length_b   1.000
_cell.length_c   1.000
_cell.angle_alpha   90.00
_cell.angle_beta   90.00
_cell.angle_gamma   90.00
#
_symmetry.space_group_name_H-M   'P 1'
#
loop_
_entity.id
_entity.type
_entity.pdbx_description
1 polymer ?
#
loop_
_entity_poly.entity_id
_entity_poly.type
_entity_poly.pdbx_seq_one_letter_code
_entity_poly.pdbx_strand_id
1 'polypeptide(L)'
;KFGEYFPGTGDLRDIGAGRGKYYAVNFPLRDGIDDDTYETIFKPVMTKVIETYQPNAIVLQCGADSLTGDRLGCFNLTLKGHGKCVEFIKSLNLPLLLL
;
A
#
# COMPACT_ATOMS: atom_id res chain seq x y z
N LYS A 1 -1.08 -2.59 -9.00
CA LYS A 1 -0.43 -2.70 -10.33
C LYS A 1 -0.64 -1.41 -11.11
N PHE A 2 0.34 -0.98 -11.90
CA PHE A 2 0.23 0.18 -12.78
C PHE A 2 0.79 -0.14 -14.18
N GLY A 3 0.14 0.39 -15.22
CA GLY A 3 0.39 0.08 -16.63
C GLY A 3 -0.59 -0.97 -17.17
N GLU A 4 -1.37 -0.59 -18.20
CA GLU A 4 -2.42 -1.42 -18.82
C GLU A 4 -3.31 -2.17 -17.81
N TYR A 5 -3.72 -1.47 -16.75
CA TYR A 5 -4.51 -2.05 -15.67
C TYR A 5 -5.53 -1.03 -15.15
N PHE A 6 -6.73 -1.50 -14.81
CA PHE A 6 -7.76 -0.67 -14.22
C PHE A 6 -7.31 -0.14 -12.84
N PRO A 7 -7.64 1.10 -12.45
CA PRO A 7 -8.40 2.12 -13.16
C PRO A 7 -7.58 3.04 -14.09
N GLY A 8 -6.27 2.80 -14.23
CA GLY A 8 -5.38 3.64 -15.04
C GLY A 8 -4.85 4.90 -14.34
N THR A 9 -5.15 5.09 -13.05
CA THR A 9 -4.64 6.20 -12.21
C THR A 9 -3.59 5.71 -11.21
N GLY A 10 -2.98 6.64 -10.43
CA GLY A 10 -1.95 6.28 -9.44
C GLY A 10 -0.54 6.12 -10.00
N ASP A 11 -0.18 6.92 -11.01
CA ASP A 11 1.20 7.02 -11.51
C ASP A 11 2.15 7.59 -10.44
N LEU A 12 3.46 7.40 -10.61
CA LEU A 12 4.48 7.99 -9.73
C LEU A 12 4.36 9.52 -9.61
N ARG A 13 3.93 10.20 -10.68
CA ARG A 13 3.80 11.66 -10.71
C ARG A 13 2.45 12.16 -10.16
N ASP A 14 1.54 11.25 -9.84
CA ASP A 14 0.27 11.59 -9.21
C ASP A 14 0.51 11.89 -7.73
N ILE A 15 0.72 13.17 -7.41
CA ILE A 15 1.12 13.66 -6.09
C ILE A 15 0.06 14.57 -5.46
N GLY A 16 -1.17 14.56 -5.98
CA GLY A 16 -2.24 15.47 -5.56
C GLY A 16 -2.11 16.89 -6.13
N ALA A 17 -3.05 17.76 -5.78
CA ALA A 17 -3.18 19.11 -6.35
C ALA A 17 -3.54 20.16 -5.29
N GLY A 18 -3.22 21.43 -5.57
CA GLY A 18 -3.50 22.55 -4.67
C GLY A 18 -2.90 22.32 -3.28
N ARG A 19 -3.72 22.51 -2.24
CA ARG A 19 -3.32 22.23 -0.84
C ARG A 19 -3.04 20.75 -0.55
N GLY A 20 -3.56 19.84 -1.38
CA GLY A 20 -3.33 18.41 -1.28
C GLY A 20 -2.09 17.93 -2.04
N LYS A 21 -1.32 18.83 -2.66
CA LYS A 21 -0.05 18.45 -3.30
C LYS A 21 0.92 17.92 -2.23
N TYR A 22 1.54 16.79 -2.51
CA TYR A 22 2.38 15.98 -1.61
C TYR A 22 1.62 15.22 -0.50
N TYR A 23 0.29 15.22 -0.52
CA TYR A 23 -0.54 14.42 0.39
C TYR A 23 -1.12 13.16 -0.28
N ALA A 24 -0.81 12.92 -1.55
CA ALA A 24 -1.07 11.65 -2.23
C ALA A 24 0.26 10.96 -2.51
N VAL A 25 0.42 9.73 -2.01
CA VAL A 25 1.60 8.90 -2.23
C VAL A 25 1.15 7.66 -2.99
N ASN A 26 1.70 7.47 -4.18
CA ASN A 26 1.42 6.32 -5.05
C ASN A 26 2.69 5.52 -5.27
N PHE A 27 2.59 4.18 -5.22
CA PHE A 27 3.69 3.26 -5.49
C PHE A 27 3.32 2.35 -6.66
N PRO A 28 3.62 2.74 -7.92
CA PRO A 28 3.29 1.93 -9.08
C PRO A 28 4.15 0.66 -9.10
N LEU A 29 3.49 -0.50 -9.24
CA LEU A 29 4.11 -1.82 -9.23
C LEU A 29 3.78 -2.60 -10.49
N ARG A 30 4.73 -3.43 -10.92
CA ARG A 30 4.58 -4.42 -11.99
C ARG A 30 4.12 -5.77 -11.42
N ASP A 31 3.87 -6.71 -12.31
CA ASP A 31 3.38 -8.05 -11.99
C ASP A 31 4.36 -8.85 -11.14
N GLY A 32 3.82 -9.81 -10.39
CA GLY A 32 4.62 -10.84 -9.72
C GLY A 32 5.40 -10.39 -8.49
N ILE A 33 5.10 -9.21 -7.91
CA ILE A 33 5.71 -8.82 -6.63
C ILE A 33 5.45 -9.90 -5.57
N ASP A 34 6.51 -10.27 -4.85
CA ASP A 34 6.49 -11.28 -3.80
C ASP A 34 6.48 -10.65 -2.40
N ASP A 35 6.32 -11.50 -1.38
CA ASP A 35 6.22 -11.09 0.03
C ASP A 35 7.43 -10.25 0.47
N ASP A 36 8.64 -10.68 0.13
CA ASP A 36 9.89 -10.05 0.59
C ASP A 36 10.09 -8.69 -0.07
N THR A 37 9.87 -8.60 -1.39
CA THR A 37 9.94 -7.33 -2.12
C THR A 37 8.86 -6.37 -1.62
N TYR A 38 7.64 -6.85 -1.37
CA TYR A 38 6.56 -6.01 -0.86
C TYR A 38 6.87 -5.48 0.55
N GLU A 39 7.44 -6.31 1.43
CA GLU A 39 7.79 -5.88 2.78
C GLU A 39 8.92 -4.84 2.79
N THR A 40 9.95 -5.03 1.95
CA THR A 40 11.09 -4.11 1.86
C THR A 40 10.72 -2.72 1.32
N ILE A 41 9.61 -2.59 0.60
CA ILE A 41 9.07 -1.28 0.19
C ILE A 41 8.05 -0.73 1.20
N PHE A 42 7.14 -1.58 1.71
CA PHE A 42 6.00 -1.13 2.50
C PHE A 42 6.44 -0.52 3.83
N LYS A 43 7.32 -1.21 4.56
CA LYS A 43 7.75 -0.73 5.89
C LYS A 43 8.49 0.61 5.81
N PRO A 44 9.53 0.80 4.97
CA PRO A 44 10.23 2.09 4.92
C PRO A 44 9.35 3.25 4.46
N VAL A 45 8.50 3.03 3.45
CA VAL A 45 7.58 4.05 2.94
C VAL A 45 6.58 4.45 4.03
N MET A 46 5.93 3.48 4.66
CA MET A 46 4.94 3.77 5.70
C MET A 46 5.57 4.38 6.95
N THR A 47 6.76 3.95 7.38
CA THR A 47 7.52 4.63 8.43
C THR A 47 7.69 6.11 8.08
N LYS A 48 8.13 6.42 6.85
CA LYS A 48 8.35 7.81 6.45
C LYS A 48 7.06 8.63 6.38
N VAL A 49 5.96 8.01 5.93
CA VAL A 49 4.64 8.64 5.92
C VAL A 49 4.21 9.00 7.34
N ILE A 50 4.34 8.09 8.30
CA ILE A 50 3.94 8.33 9.69
C ILE A 50 4.80 9.42 10.34
N GLU A 51 6.12 9.41 10.12
CA GLU A 51 7.02 10.47 10.62
C GLU A 51 6.67 11.86 10.09
N THR A 52 6.30 11.93 8.80
CA THR A 52 6.12 13.19 8.08
C THR A 52 4.71 13.73 8.24
N TYR A 53 3.69 12.88 8.12
CA TYR A 53 2.29 13.26 8.15
C TYR A 53 1.73 13.30 9.59
N GLN A 54 2.29 12.50 10.51
CA GLN A 54 1.89 12.42 11.92
C GLN A 54 0.36 12.26 12.11
N PRO A 55 -0.26 11.22 11.54
CA PRO A 55 -1.70 11.03 11.65
C PRO A 55 -2.12 10.68 13.08
N ASN A 56 -3.35 11.05 13.45
CA ASN A 56 -3.97 10.64 14.72
C ASN A 56 -4.86 9.40 14.61
N ALA A 57 -5.14 8.92 13.38
CA ALA A 57 -5.90 7.71 13.10
C ALA A 57 -5.50 7.14 11.74
N ILE A 58 -5.67 5.84 11.55
CA ILE A 58 -5.37 5.12 10.31
C ILE A 58 -6.61 4.35 9.86
N VAL A 59 -6.90 4.43 8.57
CA VAL A 59 -7.79 3.49 7.87
C VAL A 59 -6.92 2.66 6.95
N LEU A 60 -6.94 1.35 7.10
CA LEU A 60 -6.19 0.41 6.27
C LEU A 60 -7.17 -0.49 5.53
N GLN A 61 -7.20 -0.34 4.21
CA GLN A 61 -7.98 -1.21 3.32
C GLN A 61 -7.13 -2.43 2.96
N CYS A 62 -7.68 -3.63 3.19
CA CYS A 62 -6.99 -4.91 3.05
C CYS A 62 -7.47 -5.66 1.80
N GLY A 63 -7.35 -5.04 0.62
CA GLY A 63 -7.73 -5.65 -0.66
C GLY A 63 -7.02 -6.99 -0.91
N ALA A 64 -7.79 -8.07 -0.92
CA ALA A 64 -7.27 -9.44 -1.05
C ALA A 64 -6.98 -9.85 -2.51
N ASP A 65 -7.33 -9.03 -3.50
CA ASP A 65 -6.97 -9.24 -4.91
C ASP A 65 -5.46 -9.11 -5.17
N SER A 66 -4.70 -8.61 -4.20
CA SER A 66 -3.23 -8.61 -4.20
C SER A 66 -2.61 -10.00 -3.93
N LEU A 67 -3.40 -11.01 -3.55
CA LEU A 67 -2.92 -12.34 -3.22
C LEU A 67 -2.59 -13.17 -4.46
N THR A 68 -1.64 -14.09 -4.28
CA THR A 68 -1.26 -15.10 -5.28
C THR A 68 -2.46 -15.98 -5.63
N GLY A 69 -2.65 -16.23 -6.93
CA GLY A 69 -3.75 -17.04 -7.45
C GLY A 69 -5.11 -16.33 -7.50
N ASP A 70 -5.18 -15.03 -7.24
CA ASP A 70 -6.39 -14.26 -7.50
C ASP A 70 -6.79 -14.32 -8.98
N ARG A 71 -8.10 -14.23 -9.27
CA ARG A 71 -8.63 -14.35 -10.63
C ARG A 71 -8.40 -13.11 -11.49
N LEU A 72 -8.23 -11.94 -10.87
CA LEU A 72 -8.07 -10.65 -11.55
C LEU A 72 -6.69 -10.04 -11.27
N GLY A 73 -6.23 -10.16 -10.03
CA GLY A 73 -4.92 -9.77 -9.58
C GLY A 73 -3.80 -10.58 -10.20
N CYS A 74 -2.61 -9.99 -10.24
CA CYS A 74 -1.43 -10.57 -10.86
C CYS A 74 -0.17 -10.34 -10.00
N PHE A 75 -0.37 -10.22 -8.70
CA PHE A 75 0.68 -10.22 -7.70
C PHE A 75 0.90 -11.64 -7.17
N ASN A 76 2.00 -11.82 -6.43
CA ASN A 76 2.39 -13.11 -5.89
C ASN A 76 2.52 -13.08 -4.36
N LEU A 77 1.63 -12.33 -3.69
CA LEU A 77 1.66 -12.24 -2.23
C LEU A 77 0.97 -13.45 -1.60
N THR A 78 1.57 -14.00 -0.56
CA THR A 78 0.88 -14.97 0.30
C THR A 78 0.01 -14.25 1.32
N LEU A 79 -0.90 -14.98 1.96
CA LEU A 79 -1.67 -14.48 3.11
C LEU A 79 -0.73 -13.97 4.23
N LYS A 80 0.44 -14.59 4.40
CA LYS A 80 1.42 -14.19 5.39
C LYS A 80 2.05 -12.85 5.02
N GLY A 81 2.48 -12.67 3.77
CA GLY A 81 3.03 -11.39 3.28
C GLY A 81 2.02 -10.24 3.40
N HIS A 82 0.78 -10.48 2.96
CA HIS A 82 -0.29 -9.49 3.11
C HIS A 82 -0.56 -9.15 4.59
N GLY A 83 -0.61 -10.17 5.46
CA GLY A 83 -0.81 -10.02 6.90
C GLY A 83 0.29 -9.22 7.62
N LYS A 84 1.55 -9.29 7.15
CA LYS A 84 2.65 -8.48 7.71
C LYS A 84 2.40 -6.98 7.59
N CYS A 85 1.65 -6.53 6.58
CA CYS A 85 1.29 -5.12 6.44
C CYS A 85 0.37 -4.66 7.57
N VAL A 86 -0.65 -5.48 7.87
CA VAL A 86 -1.58 -5.23 8.98
C VAL A 86 -0.85 -5.28 10.31
N GLU A 87 0.03 -6.26 10.52
CA GLU A 87 0.84 -6.39 11.74
C GLU A 87 1.72 -5.14 11.96
N PHE A 88 2.41 -4.68 10.92
CA PHE A 88 3.23 -3.48 10.98
C PHE A 88 2.39 -2.25 11.35
N ILE A 89 1.28 -2.00 10.66
CA ILE A 89 0.44 -0.83 10.93
C ILE A 89 -0.17 -0.89 12.34
N LYS A 90 -0.58 -2.06 12.82
CA LYS A 90 -1.06 -2.24 14.20
C LYS A 90 0.00 -1.89 15.24
N SER A 91 1.27 -2.21 14.97
CA SER A 91 2.39 -1.92 15.89
C SER A 91 2.63 -0.43 16.16
N LEU A 92 2.07 0.45 15.32
CA LEU A 92 2.18 1.91 15.46
C LEU A 92 1.30 2.46 16.59
N ASN A 93 0.39 1.65 17.15
CA ASN A 93 -0.48 2.00 18.29
C ASN A 93 -1.35 3.27 18.05
N LEU A 94 -1.78 3.50 16.82
CA LEU A 94 -2.77 4.52 16.47
C LEU A 94 -4.17 3.89 16.35
N PRO A 95 -5.25 4.66 16.59
CA PRO A 95 -6.61 4.23 16.26
C PRO A 95 -6.67 3.70 14.82
N LEU A 96 -7.03 2.43 14.67
CA LEU A 96 -6.97 1.71 13.40
C LEU A 96 -8.35 1.15 13.05
N LEU A 97 -8.83 1.51 11.86
CA LEU A 97 -9.97 0.87 11.21
C LEU A 97 -9.47 -0.02 10.07
N LEU A 98 -9.83 -1.30 10.10
CA LEU A 98 -9.56 -2.27 9.03
C LEU A 98 -10.82 -2.43 8.17
N LEU A 99 -10.65 -2.39 6.85
CA LEU A 99 -11.72 -2.57 5.84
C LEU A 99 -11.37 -3.70 4.87
#